data_AF-A0A1H2IFM8-F1
#
_entry.id   AF-A0A1H2IFM8-F1
#
_cell.length_a   1.000
_cell.length_b   1.000
_cell.length_c   1.000
_cell.angle_alpha   90.00
_cell.angle_beta   90.00
_cell.angle_gamma   90.00
#
_symmetry.space_group_name_H-M   'P 1'
#
loop_
_entity.id
_entity.type
_entity.pdbx_description
1 polymer ?
#
loop_
_entity_poly.entity_id
_entity_poly.type
_entity_poly.pdbx_seq_one_letter_code
_entity_poly.pdbx_strand_id
1 'polypeptide(L)'
;MQQRPINIIDPKLPAAAMKTYAVIANPQTHFRAGTCEEAGCLAFRHGWATAVDQRTELGQRQAAYIRTRSGRAFTEDVDALGRVTFTFLPGQPCFTEHRVRLEREPLYVVRGGDFRGNPRGTRPRVHTSAASFVDDFASHQQGLADRLERG
;
A
#
# COMPACT_ATOMS: atom_id res chain seq x y z
N MET A 1 8.95 7.86 7.24
CA MET A 1 9.48 8.75 6.19
C MET A 1 9.16 8.12 4.84
N GLN A 2 8.18 8.67 4.10
CA GLN A 2 7.88 8.19 2.74
C GLN A 2 9.08 8.49 1.84
N GLN A 3 9.63 7.47 1.18
CA GLN A 3 10.74 7.62 0.23
C GLN A 3 10.30 8.53 -0.92
N ARG A 4 11.05 9.61 -1.16
CA ARG A 4 10.83 10.55 -2.27
C ARG A 4 11.06 9.80 -3.59
N PRO A 5 10.10 9.76 -4.53
CA PRO A 5 10.37 9.22 -5.85
C PRO A 5 11.48 10.05 -6.51
N ILE A 6 12.50 9.39 -7.04
CA ILE A 6 13.74 10.00 -7.54
C ILE A 6 13.49 10.91 -8.77
N ASN A 7 12.33 10.80 -9.42
CA ASN A 7 11.97 11.52 -10.65
C ASN A 7 10.71 12.39 -10.51
N ILE A 8 10.60 13.21 -9.47
CA ILE A 8 9.55 14.25 -9.40
C ILE A 8 10.18 15.63 -9.52
N ILE A 9 9.78 16.37 -10.55
CA ILE A 9 10.15 17.77 -10.75
C ILE A 9 9.39 18.61 -9.71
N ASP A 10 10.12 19.41 -8.94
CA ASP A 10 9.51 20.30 -7.96
C ASP A 10 8.62 21.33 -8.66
N PRO A 11 7.45 21.67 -8.08
CA PRO A 11 6.49 22.51 -8.76
C PRO A 11 6.97 23.95 -8.68
N LYS A 12 6.90 24.69 -9.80
CA LYS A 12 7.26 26.12 -9.82
C LYS A 12 6.28 26.99 -9.04
N LEU A 13 5.07 26.49 -8.76
CA LEU A 13 4.05 27.21 -8.00
C LEU A 13 4.11 26.83 -6.51
N PRO A 14 3.80 27.76 -5.61
CA PRO A 14 3.73 27.45 -4.18
C PRO A 14 2.59 26.45 -3.92
N ALA A 15 2.74 25.62 -2.89
CA ALA A 15 1.69 24.69 -2.44
C ALA A 15 0.34 25.40 -2.16
N ALA A 16 0.37 26.72 -1.90
CA ALA A 16 -0.80 27.57 -1.76
C ALA A 16 -1.68 27.67 -3.00
N ALA A 17 -1.07 27.56 -4.17
CA ALA A 17 -1.72 27.67 -5.47
C ALA A 17 -2.19 26.31 -6.02
N MET A 18 -2.00 25.24 -5.25
CA MET A 18 -2.29 23.87 -5.68
C MET A 18 -3.39 23.22 -4.84
N LYS A 19 -4.17 22.38 -5.51
CA LYS A 19 -5.12 21.46 -4.89
C LYS A 19 -4.82 20.04 -5.37
N THR A 20 -4.90 19.08 -4.46
CA THR A 20 -4.75 17.66 -4.75
C THR A 20 -6.08 16.95 -4.50
N TYR A 21 -6.57 16.25 -5.51
CA TYR A 21 -7.81 15.47 -5.49
C TYR A 21 -7.45 13.99 -5.36
N ALA A 22 -8.09 13.27 -4.44
CA ALA A 22 -7.83 11.85 -4.21
C ALA A 22 -9.09 11.07 -3.83
N VAL A 23 -9.21 9.88 -4.38
CA VAL A 23 -10.20 8.87 -3.96
C VAL A 23 -9.46 7.84 -3.13
N ILE A 24 -9.74 7.78 -1.82
CA ILE A 24 -8.97 6.95 -0.89
C ILE A 24 -9.85 5.97 -0.12
N ALA A 25 -9.27 4.84 0.25
CA ALA A 25 -9.84 3.89 1.19
C ALA A 25 -9.05 3.97 2.51
N ASN A 26 -9.71 4.30 3.62
CA ASN A 26 -9.03 4.40 4.91
C ASN A 26 -8.70 2.98 5.44
N PRO A 27 -7.42 2.63 5.67
CA PRO A 27 -7.02 1.31 6.16
C PRO A 27 -7.73 0.80 7.42
N GLN A 28 -8.28 1.70 8.25
CA GLN A 28 -8.99 1.36 9.49
C GLN A 28 -10.48 1.05 9.29
N THR A 29 -11.14 1.68 8.31
CA THR A 29 -12.60 1.58 8.14
C THR A 29 -13.00 0.82 6.88
N HIS A 30 -12.10 0.77 5.89
CA HIS A 30 -12.36 0.22 4.56
C HIS A 30 -11.78 -1.18 4.36
N PHE A 31 -11.15 -1.72 5.40
CA PHE A 31 -10.51 -3.02 5.40
C PHE A 31 -10.77 -3.74 6.72
N ARG A 32 -10.83 -5.06 6.65
CA ARG A 32 -10.78 -5.94 7.83
C ARG A 32 -9.57 -6.88 7.72
N ALA A 33 -9.19 -7.49 8.84
CA ALA A 33 -8.30 -8.65 8.79
C ALA A 33 -8.96 -9.75 7.93
N GLY A 34 -8.17 -10.43 7.11
CA GLY A 34 -8.66 -11.50 6.26
C GLY A 34 -7.67 -12.64 6.16
N THR A 35 -8.16 -13.78 5.68
CA THR A 35 -7.32 -14.95 5.42
C THR A 35 -6.53 -14.78 4.13
N CYS A 36 -5.55 -15.66 3.91
CA CYS A 36 -4.81 -15.68 2.65
C CYS A 36 -5.71 -15.95 1.44
N GLU A 37 -6.74 -16.78 1.62
CA GLU A 37 -7.70 -17.13 0.57
C GLU A 37 -8.54 -15.92 0.18
N GLU A 38 -9.15 -15.24 1.15
CA GLU A 38 -9.98 -14.05 0.92
C GLU A 38 -9.19 -12.90 0.27
N ALA A 39 -7.91 -12.77 0.62
CA ALA A 39 -7.04 -11.73 0.08
C ALA A 39 -6.43 -12.06 -1.29
N GLY A 40 -6.72 -13.24 -1.85
CA GLY A 40 -6.14 -13.67 -3.12
C GLY A 40 -4.61 -13.82 -3.07
N CYS A 41 -4.08 -14.25 -1.93
CA CYS A 41 -2.64 -14.37 -1.71
C CYS A 41 -1.99 -15.36 -2.68
N LEU A 42 -0.99 -14.90 -3.43
CA LEU A 42 -0.27 -15.73 -4.40
C LEU A 42 0.48 -16.89 -3.73
N ALA A 43 1.06 -16.66 -2.55
CA ALA A 43 1.76 -17.69 -1.81
C ALA A 43 0.80 -18.81 -1.36
N PHE A 44 -0.43 -18.47 -0.97
CA PHE A 44 -1.45 -19.47 -0.68
C PHE A 44 -1.88 -20.23 -1.94
N ARG A 45 -2.05 -19.53 -3.07
CA ARG A 45 -2.51 -20.15 -4.32
C ARG A 45 -1.47 -21.05 -4.98
N HIS A 46 -0.20 -20.70 -4.91
CA HIS A 46 0.87 -21.33 -5.69
C HIS A 46 2.00 -21.93 -4.84
N GLY A 47 1.93 -21.79 -3.52
CA GLY A 47 3.05 -22.09 -2.65
C GLY A 47 4.12 -20.99 -2.71
N TRP A 48 5.15 -21.14 -1.89
CA TRP A 48 6.30 -20.23 -1.90
C TRP A 48 7.54 -20.91 -1.34
N ALA A 49 8.70 -20.31 -1.58
CA ALA A 49 9.95 -20.72 -0.96
C ALA A 49 10.52 -19.60 -0.09
N THR A 50 11.12 -19.95 1.03
CA THR A 50 11.83 -19.02 1.93
C THR A 50 13.26 -19.51 2.10
N ALA A 51 14.21 -18.76 1.55
CA ALA A 51 15.63 -19.02 1.72
C ALA A 51 16.17 -18.27 2.93
N VAL A 52 16.90 -18.98 3.79
CA VAL A 52 17.40 -18.48 5.08
C VAL A 52 18.89 -18.80 5.21
N ASP A 53 19.71 -17.79 5.53
CA ASP A 53 21.14 -17.96 5.80
C ASP A 53 21.39 -18.28 7.28
N GLN A 54 21.62 -19.56 7.59
CA GLN A 54 21.81 -20.03 8.98
C GLN A 54 23.19 -19.69 9.55
N ARG A 55 24.06 -19.01 8.82
CA ARG A 55 25.32 -18.46 9.35
C ARG A 55 25.09 -17.20 10.18
N THR A 56 23.91 -16.59 10.06
CA THR A 56 23.50 -15.42 10.82
C THR A 56 22.59 -15.81 11.98
N GLU A 57 22.68 -15.10 13.11
CA GLU A 57 21.77 -15.31 14.24
C GLU A 57 20.30 -15.11 13.82
N LEU A 58 20.03 -14.10 12.98
CA LEU A 58 18.69 -13.85 12.45
C LEU A 58 18.17 -15.07 11.68
N GLY A 59 18.97 -15.62 10.78
CA GLY A 59 18.59 -16.78 9.98
C GLY A 59 18.42 -18.04 10.82
N GLN A 60 19.26 -18.27 11.83
CA GLN A 60 19.08 -19.37 12.79
C GLN A 60 17.74 -19.28 13.51
N ARG A 61 17.36 -18.08 13.99
CA ARG A 61 16.06 -17.85 14.64
C ARG A 61 14.89 -18.03 13.69
N GLN A 62 15.01 -17.57 12.44
CA GLN A 62 13.97 -17.77 11.41
C GLN A 62 13.77 -19.25 11.09
N ALA A 63 14.86 -19.98 10.85
CA ALA A 63 14.80 -21.42 10.59
C ALA A 63 14.21 -22.19 11.77
N ALA A 64 14.63 -21.85 13.01
CA ALA A 64 14.07 -22.45 14.22
C ALA A 64 12.57 -22.17 14.36
N TYR A 65 12.11 -20.94 14.07
CA TYR A 65 10.68 -20.59 14.07
C TYR A 65 9.90 -21.41 13.03
N ILE A 66 10.42 -21.51 11.80
CA ILE A 66 9.77 -22.29 10.72
C ILE A 66 9.61 -23.75 11.15
N ARG A 67 10.67 -24.36 11.68
CA ARG A 67 10.68 -25.78 12.08
C ARG A 67 9.79 -26.11 13.28
N THR A 68 9.63 -25.19 14.24
CA THR A 68 9.03 -25.52 15.56
C THR A 68 7.70 -24.83 15.84
N ARG A 69 7.48 -23.62 15.32
CA ARG A 69 6.37 -22.75 15.72
C ARG A 69 5.48 -22.29 14.57
N SER A 70 5.91 -22.46 13.32
CA SER A 70 5.10 -22.02 12.18
C SER A 70 3.82 -22.83 12.00
N GLY A 71 3.79 -24.10 12.42
CA GLY A 71 2.64 -24.98 12.18
C GLY A 71 2.32 -25.22 10.70
N ARG A 72 3.28 -24.97 9.80
CA ARG A 72 3.14 -25.14 8.35
C ARG A 72 3.92 -26.37 7.90
N ALA A 73 3.39 -27.07 6.91
CA ALA A 73 4.08 -28.13 6.20
C ALA A 73 5.09 -27.52 5.21
N PHE A 74 6.33 -28.04 5.23
CA PHE A 74 7.39 -27.61 4.35
C PHE A 74 8.29 -28.79 3.96
N THR A 75 9.00 -28.63 2.84
CA THR A 75 10.21 -29.40 2.54
C THR A 75 11.43 -28.52 2.77
N GLU A 76 12.51 -29.14 3.23
CA GLU A 76 13.75 -28.44 3.56
C GLU A 76 14.86 -28.93 2.61
N ASP A 77 15.54 -27.98 1.96
CA ASP A 77 16.73 -28.22 1.15
C ASP A 77 17.89 -27.36 1.66
N VAL A 78 19.05 -27.97 1.88
CA VAL A 78 20.24 -27.30 2.43
C VAL A 78 21.30 -27.26 1.35
N ASP A 79 21.74 -26.06 0.98
CA ASP A 79 22.81 -25.89 0.01
C ASP A 79 24.20 -26.05 0.65
N ALA A 80 25.22 -26.20 -0.21
CA ALA A 80 26.61 -26.36 0.22
C ALA A 80 27.18 -25.12 0.95
N LEU A 81 26.49 -23.98 0.93
CA LEU A 81 26.89 -22.72 1.56
C LEU A 81 26.18 -22.49 2.90
N GLY A 82 25.40 -23.46 3.39
CA GLY A 82 24.68 -23.38 4.66
C GLY A 82 23.41 -22.51 4.61
N ARG A 83 22.91 -22.20 3.41
CA ARG A 83 21.59 -21.61 3.21
C ARG A 83 20.58 -22.73 3.13
N VAL A 84 19.45 -22.50 3.78
CA VAL A 84 18.34 -23.46 3.80
C VAL A 84 17.13 -22.86 3.12
N THR A 85 16.59 -23.60 2.16
CA THR A 85 15.38 -23.25 1.44
C THR A 85 14.23 -24.08 1.97
N PHE A 86 13.26 -23.41 2.58
CA PHE A 86 12.00 -24.01 3.00
C PHE A 86 10.97 -23.82 1.90
N THR A 87 10.46 -24.91 1.32
CA THR A 87 9.41 -24.85 0.29
C THR A 87 8.07 -25.23 0.90
N PHE A 88 7.09 -24.34 0.76
CA PHE A 88 5.75 -24.49 1.29
C PHE A 88 4.77 -24.76 0.15
N LEU A 89 3.99 -25.82 0.28
CA LEU A 89 2.98 -26.19 -0.71
C LEU A 89 1.78 -25.23 -0.70
N PRO A 90 1.05 -25.11 -1.83
CA PRO A 90 -0.21 -24.37 -1.91
C PRO A 90 -1.23 -24.78 -0.83
N GLY A 91 -2.16 -23.87 -0.53
CA GLY A 91 -3.26 -24.08 0.43
C GLY A 91 -2.90 -23.75 1.88
N GLN A 92 -1.67 -23.29 2.14
CA GLN A 92 -1.20 -22.96 3.48
C GLN A 92 -1.18 -21.44 3.72
N PRO A 93 -1.54 -20.96 4.93
CA PRO A 93 -1.43 -19.54 5.25
C PRO A 93 0.01 -19.05 5.10
N CYS A 94 0.25 -17.89 4.47
CA CYS A 94 1.58 -17.31 4.39
C CYS A 94 1.99 -16.66 5.72
N PHE A 95 3.20 -16.07 5.80
CA PHE A 95 3.70 -15.40 7.01
C PHE A 95 3.25 -13.94 7.16
N THR A 96 2.56 -13.38 6.18
CA THR A 96 2.14 -11.98 6.16
C THR A 96 0.69 -11.83 6.62
N GLU A 97 0.41 -10.76 7.36
CA GLU A 97 -0.96 -10.37 7.68
C GLU A 97 -1.67 -9.85 6.43
N HIS A 98 -2.88 -10.36 6.19
CA HIS A 98 -3.69 -9.92 5.07
C HIS A 98 -4.87 -9.06 5.52
N ARG A 99 -5.26 -8.18 4.60
CA ARG A 99 -6.43 -7.31 4.75
C ARG A 99 -7.31 -7.43 3.52
N VAL A 100 -8.61 -7.51 3.75
CA VAL A 100 -9.62 -7.62 2.69
C VAL A 100 -10.38 -6.31 2.63
N ARG A 101 -10.54 -5.79 1.41
CA ARG A 101 -11.28 -4.55 1.13
C ARG A 101 -12.77 -4.80 1.38
N LEU A 102 -13.38 -3.98 2.22
CA LEU A 102 -14.83 -3.97 2.40
C LEU A 102 -15.50 -3.19 1.27
N GLU A 103 -16.70 -3.63 0.86
CA GLU A 103 -17.56 -2.91 -0.08
C GLU A 103 -18.15 -1.66 0.57
N ARG A 104 -17.28 -0.67 0.78
CA ARG A 104 -17.61 0.63 1.33
C ARG A 104 -17.17 1.70 0.37
N GLU A 105 -18.05 2.69 0.22
CA GLU A 105 -17.81 3.87 -0.58
C GLU A 105 -16.47 4.51 -0.18
N PRO A 106 -15.62 4.86 -1.16
CA PRO A 106 -14.36 5.52 -0.86
C PRO A 106 -14.58 6.93 -0.31
N LEU A 107 -13.54 7.49 0.26
CA LEU A 107 -13.53 8.89 0.68
C LEU A 107 -13.04 9.75 -0.49
N TYR A 108 -13.83 10.76 -0.85
CA TYR A 108 -13.52 11.75 -1.86
C TYR A 108 -12.88 12.96 -1.20
N VAL A 109 -11.56 13.09 -1.30
CA VAL A 109 -10.78 14.06 -0.50
C VAL A 109 -10.12 15.08 -1.41
N VAL A 110 -10.28 16.36 -1.04
CA VAL A 110 -9.54 17.49 -1.63
C VAL A 110 -8.65 18.09 -0.57
N ARG A 111 -7.36 18.20 -0.87
CA ARG A 111 -6.34 18.79 0.00
C ARG A 111 -5.80 20.05 -0.65
N GLY A 112 -5.56 21.08 0.16
CA GLY A 112 -4.66 22.15 -0.24
C GLY A 112 -3.23 21.63 -0.26
N GLY A 113 -2.45 22.00 -1.27
CA GLY A 113 -1.06 21.57 -1.40
C GLY A 113 -0.75 20.83 -2.70
N ASP A 114 0.53 20.56 -2.85
CA ASP A 114 1.13 19.88 -4.00
C ASP A 114 1.30 18.37 -3.73
N PHE A 115 2.07 17.69 -4.60
CA PHE A 115 2.33 16.24 -4.53
C PHE A 115 2.89 15.76 -3.18
N ARG A 116 3.41 16.67 -2.34
CA ARG A 116 3.87 16.36 -0.97
C ARG A 116 2.71 16.13 0.00
N GLY A 117 1.46 16.26 -0.46
CA GLY A 117 0.26 15.94 0.29
C GLY A 117 -0.42 17.19 0.84
N ASN A 118 -0.17 17.50 2.12
CA ASN A 118 -0.74 18.68 2.78
C ASN A 118 0.35 19.48 3.51
N PRO A 119 1.35 20.02 2.78
CA PRO A 119 2.44 20.78 3.38
C PRO A 119 1.96 22.04 4.13
N ARG A 120 0.72 22.47 3.92
CA ARG A 120 0.12 23.63 4.60
C ARG A 120 -0.66 23.27 5.87
N GLY A 121 -0.81 21.99 6.20
CA GLY A 121 -1.60 21.54 7.36
C GLY A 121 -3.09 21.90 7.29
N THR A 122 -3.60 22.28 6.11
CA THR A 122 -5.00 22.69 5.94
C THR A 122 -5.94 21.51 6.13
N ARG A 123 -7.09 21.70 6.79
CA ARG A 123 -8.07 20.62 6.97
C ARG A 123 -8.55 20.15 5.58
N PRO A 124 -8.39 18.85 5.23
CA PRO A 124 -8.90 18.34 3.97
C PRO A 124 -10.42 18.50 3.89
N ARG A 125 -10.92 18.88 2.71
CA ARG A 125 -12.35 18.80 2.41
C ARG A 125 -12.68 17.36 2.00
N VAL A 126 -13.73 16.81 2.57
CA VAL A 126 -14.25 15.48 2.22
C VAL A 126 -15.63 15.67 1.61
N HIS A 127 -15.82 15.17 0.39
CA HIS A 127 -17.09 15.17 -0.30
C HIS A 127 -17.91 13.95 0.10
N THR A 128 -19.23 14.12 0.11
CA THR A 128 -20.19 13.08 0.50
C THR A 128 -20.55 12.16 -0.67
N SER A 129 -20.30 12.57 -1.92
CA SER A 129 -20.59 11.78 -3.12
C SER A 129 -19.54 11.98 -4.21
N ALA A 130 -19.48 11.02 -5.15
CA ALA A 130 -18.65 11.13 -6.34
C ALA A 130 -19.04 12.34 -7.21
N ALA A 131 -20.35 12.60 -7.36
CA ALA A 131 -20.85 13.70 -8.18
C ALA A 131 -20.35 15.05 -7.69
N SER A 132 -20.49 15.35 -6.39
CA SER A 132 -20.03 16.63 -5.85
C SER A 132 -18.51 16.80 -5.93
N PHE A 133 -17.77 15.70 -5.87
CA PHE A 133 -16.33 15.69 -6.05
C PHE A 133 -15.92 16.00 -7.50
N VAL A 134 -16.61 15.40 -8.48
CA VAL A 134 -16.39 15.67 -9.91
C VAL A 134 -16.75 17.11 -10.26
N ASP A 135 -17.87 17.63 -9.76
CA ASP A 135 -18.29 19.01 -10.00
C ASP A 135 -17.28 20.03 -9.43
N ASP A 136 -16.76 19.78 -8.23
CA ASP A 136 -15.73 20.63 -7.60
C ASP A 136 -14.41 20.56 -8.36
N PHE A 137 -14.06 19.40 -8.93
CA PHE A 137 -12.89 19.26 -9.79
C PHE A 137 -13.08 20.02 -11.11
N ALA A 138 -14.19 19.82 -11.81
CA ALA A 138 -14.51 20.47 -13.07
C ALA A 138 -14.54 22.00 -12.93
N SER A 139 -15.22 22.51 -11.90
CA SER A 139 -15.28 23.95 -11.59
C SER A 139 -13.89 24.53 -11.32
N HIS A 140 -13.02 23.77 -10.63
CA HIS A 140 -11.64 24.21 -10.40
C HIS A 140 -10.82 24.26 -11.69
N GLN A 141 -10.93 23.25 -12.56
CA GLN A 141 -10.24 23.21 -13.86
C GLN A 141 -10.71 24.35 -14.77
N GLN A 142 -12.01 24.61 -14.86
CA GLN A 142 -12.54 25.72 -15.64
C GLN A 142 -11.99 27.06 -15.14
N GLY A 143 -12.00 27.28 -13.81
CA GLY A 143 -11.45 28.51 -13.24
C GLY A 143 -9.93 28.69 -13.47
N LEU A 144 -9.18 27.60 -13.68
CA LEU A 144 -7.78 27.69 -14.09
C LEU A 144 -7.67 28.05 -15.59
N ALA A 145 -8.47 27.42 -16.44
CA ALA A 145 -8.53 27.73 -17.87
C ALA A 145 -8.89 29.21 -18.11
N ASP A 146 -9.96 29.70 -17.47
CA ASP A 146 -10.41 31.10 -17.57
C ASP A 146 -9.32 32.10 -17.15
N ARG A 147 -8.48 31.74 -16.18
CA ARG A 147 -7.38 32.61 -15.73
C ARG A 147 -6.23 32.61 -16.73
N LEU A 148 -5.89 31.44 -17.28
CA LEU A 148 -4.86 31.32 -18.32
C LEU A 148 -5.24 32.08 -19.58
N GLU A 149 -6.52 32.11 -19.95
CA GLU A 149 -7.02 32.87 -21.09
C GLU A 149 -6.93 34.40 -20.89
N ARG A 150 -7.01 34.87 -19.64
CA ARG A 150 -7.00 36.31 -19.31
C ARG A 150 -5.61 36.92 -19.15
N GLY A 151 -4.55 36.10 -19.07
CA GLY A 151 -3.18 36.54 -18.82
C GLY A 151 -2.86 36.64 -17.33
#